data_AF-A0A147BKX5-F1
#
_entry.id   AF-A0A147BKX5-F1
#
_cell.length_a   1.000
_cell.length_b   1.000
_cell.length_c   1.000
_cell.angle_alpha   90.00
_cell.angle_beta   90.00
_cell.angle_gamma   90.00
#
_symmetry.space_group_name_H-M   'P 1'
#
loop_
_entity.id
_entity.type
_entity.pdbx_description
1 polymer ?
#
loop_
_entity_poly.entity_id
_entity_poly.type
_entity_poly.pdbx_seq_one_letter_code
_entity_poly.pdbx_strand_id
1 'polypeptide(L)' 'TEEVTDDAIAGDVHGSLRDGDDIEPDEQDTCGVPSERGVVDAIDVLRRFAIAQQDEDAMQAVWLCKRRVMPIIVMPRVA' A
#
# COMPACT_ATOMS: atom_id res chain seq x y z
N THR A 1 -27.12 -22.14 36.20
CA THR A 1 -25.92 -22.26 35.34
C THR A 1 -26.33 -21.78 33.98
N GLU A 2 -25.94 -20.56 33.61
CA GLU A 2 -26.19 -20.04 32.26
C GLU A 2 -25.27 -20.76 31.29
N GLU A 3 -25.87 -21.51 30.38
CA GLU A 3 -25.19 -22.22 29.30
C GLU A 3 -25.00 -21.22 28.15
N VAL A 4 -23.76 -20.78 27.94
CA VAL A 4 -23.38 -19.95 26.78
C VAL A 4 -23.12 -20.90 25.62
N THR A 5 -23.97 -20.84 24.60
CA THR A 5 -23.83 -21.63 23.37
C THR A 5 -22.96 -20.90 22.35
N ASP A 6 -22.15 -21.64 21.59
CA ASP A 6 -21.19 -21.10 20.61
C ASP A 6 -21.85 -20.23 19.52
N ASP A 7 -23.15 -20.41 19.25
CA ASP A 7 -23.95 -19.56 18.36
C ASP A 7 -24.07 -18.10 18.86
N ALA A 8 -24.05 -17.87 20.18
CA ALA A 8 -24.07 -16.52 20.75
C ALA A 8 -22.74 -15.78 20.50
N ILE A 9 -21.63 -16.51 20.37
CA ILE A 9 -20.30 -15.96 20.09
C ILE A 9 -20.18 -15.59 18.61
N ALA A 10 -20.78 -16.39 17.72
CA ALA A 10 -20.75 -16.13 16.28
C ALA A 10 -21.55 -14.86 15.87
N GLY A 11 -22.55 -14.45 16.66
CA GLY A 11 -23.30 -13.21 16.46
C GLY A 11 -22.54 -11.94 16.90
N ASP A 12 -21.69 -12.04 17.91
CA ASP A 12 -20.90 -10.91 18.43
C ASP A 12 -19.78 -10.48 17.47
N VAL A 13 -19.22 -11.44 16.70
CA VAL A 13 -18.19 -11.16 15.70
C VAL A 13 -18.74 -10.46 14.45
N HIS A 14 -20.06 -10.55 14.21
CA HIS A 14 -20.72 -9.92 13.04
C HIS A 14 -21.62 -8.73 13.42
N GLY A 15 -21.35 -8.08 14.56
CA GLY A 15 -22.28 -7.13 15.17
C GLY A 15 -21.68 -5.82 15.69
N SER A 16 -20.60 -5.28 15.09
CA SER A 16 -20.22 -3.88 15.32
C SER A 16 -19.51 -3.27 14.12
N LEU A 17 -20.27 -2.97 13.07
CA LEU A 17 -19.93 -1.87 12.16
C LEU A 17 -21.22 -1.38 11.50
N ARG A 18 -22.12 -0.84 12.31
CA ARG A 18 -23.12 0.09 11.81
C ARG A 18 -22.78 1.47 12.34
N ASP A 19 -22.67 2.34 11.35
CA ASP A 19 -22.92 3.78 11.40
C ASP A 19 -21.70 4.67 11.66
N GLY A 20 -21.34 5.40 10.61
CA GLY A 20 -20.80 6.74 10.75
C GLY A 20 -19.32 6.83 11.06
N ASP A 21 -18.48 6.44 10.12
CA ASP A 21 -17.42 7.38 9.74
C ASP A 21 -17.64 7.68 8.26
N ASP A 22 -18.27 8.83 8.04
CA ASP A 22 -18.07 9.64 6.86
C ASP A 22 -16.55 9.80 6.72
N ILE A 23 -15.90 8.86 6.03
CA ILE A 23 -14.54 9.10 5.54
C ILE A 23 -14.75 10.09 4.41
N GLU A 24 -15.02 11.33 4.80
CA GLU A 24 -14.74 12.50 3.99
C GLU A 24 -13.33 12.22 3.46
N PRO A 25 -13.15 12.09 2.13
CA PRO A 25 -11.81 11.94 1.60
C PRO A 25 -11.10 13.21 2.04
N ASP A 26 -10.23 13.10 3.05
CA ASP A 26 -9.52 14.25 3.61
C ASP A 26 -9.02 15.06 2.41
N GLU A 27 -9.61 16.25 2.21
CA GLU A 27 -9.72 16.92 0.91
C GLU A 27 -8.37 17.42 0.37
N GLN A 28 -7.26 16.94 0.94
CA GLN A 28 -5.90 17.31 0.61
C GLN A 28 -4.90 16.16 0.72
N ASP A 29 -5.26 14.92 0.34
CA ASP A 29 -4.22 14.04 -0.22
C ASP A 29 -3.82 14.54 -1.62
N THR A 30 -3.31 15.78 -1.65
CA THR A 30 -2.38 16.20 -2.69
C THR A 30 -1.19 15.29 -2.51
N CYS A 31 -1.22 14.15 -3.21
CA CYS A 31 -0.09 13.26 -3.36
C CYS A 31 1.07 14.11 -3.87
N GLY A 32 1.85 14.63 -2.93
CA GLY A 32 2.94 15.55 -3.19
C GLY A 32 3.96 14.84 -4.05
N VAL A 33 4.67 15.58 -4.89
CA VAL A 33 5.75 14.99 -5.68
C VAL A 33 6.73 14.31 -4.71
N PRO A 34 6.93 12.98 -4.81
CA PRO A 34 7.78 12.27 -3.87
C PRO A 34 9.22 12.75 -4.04
N SER A 35 9.96 12.80 -2.93
CA SER A 35 11.40 13.06 -2.99
C SER A 35 12.11 11.96 -3.78
N GLU A 36 13.24 12.30 -4.41
CA GLU A 36 14.09 11.34 -5.15
C GLU A 36 14.39 10.09 -4.31
N ARG A 37 14.73 10.30 -3.03
CA ARG A 37 14.96 9.22 -2.07
C ARG A 37 13.70 8.39 -1.82
N GLY A 38 12.56 9.04 -1.63
CA GLY A 38 11.28 8.35 -1.44
C GLY A 38 10.92 7.45 -2.62
N VAL A 39 11.23 7.87 -3.85
CA VAL A 39 11.00 7.03 -5.04
C VAL A 39 11.92 5.82 -5.06
N VAL A 40 13.20 5.99 -4.72
CA VAL A 40 14.17 4.88 -4.66
C VAL A 40 13.78 3.87 -3.55
N ASP A 41 13.41 4.37 -2.38
CA ASP A 41 13.00 3.55 -1.24
C ASP A 41 11.71 2.77 -1.56
N ALA A 42 10.73 3.38 -2.22
CA ALA A 42 9.50 2.71 -2.66
C ALA A 42 9.75 1.59 -3.68
N ILE A 43 10.62 1.82 -4.66
CA ILE A 43 11.01 0.79 -5.64
C ILE A 43 11.66 -0.42 -4.94
N ASP A 44 12.48 -0.17 -3.91
CA ASP A 44 13.14 -1.22 -3.15
C ASP A 44 12.16 -2.04 -2.30
N VAL A 45 11.17 -1.40 -1.67
CA VAL A 45 10.08 -2.08 -0.97
C VAL A 45 9.28 -2.96 -1.93
N LEU A 46 8.85 -2.42 -3.08
CA LEU A 46 8.10 -3.18 -4.08
C LEU A 46 8.89 -4.39 -4.60
N ARG A 47 10.19 -4.22 -4.81
CA ARG A 47 11.07 -5.32 -5.21
C ARG A 47 11.11 -6.43 -4.16
N ARG A 48 11.31 -6.10 -2.88
CA ARG A 48 11.33 -7.09 -1.79
C ARG A 48 9.99 -7.81 -1.67
N PHE A 49 8.90 -7.08 -1.80
CA PHE A 49 7.55 -7.63 -1.78
C PHE A 49 7.34 -8.63 -2.93
N ALA A 50 7.65 -8.25 -4.17
CA ALA A 50 7.52 -9.14 -5.33
C ALA A 50 8.39 -10.41 -5.19
N ILE A 51 9.60 -10.28 -4.65
CA ILE A 51 10.47 -11.42 -4.36
C ILE A 51 9.86 -12.33 -3.29
N ALA A 52 9.33 -11.76 -2.20
CA ALA A 52 8.70 -12.54 -1.13
C ALA A 52 7.47 -13.31 -1.63
N GLN A 53 6.72 -12.72 -2.56
CA GLN A 53 5.56 -13.34 -3.20
C GLN A 53 5.93 -14.31 -4.34
N GLN A 54 7.21 -14.37 -4.74
CA GLN A 54 7.67 -15.08 -5.95
C GLN A 54 6.89 -14.70 -7.22
N ASP A 55 6.46 -13.43 -7.29
CA ASP A 55 5.62 -12.93 -8.37
C ASP A 55 6.49 -12.38 -9.52
N GLU A 56 6.62 -13.18 -10.59
CA GLU A 56 7.41 -12.85 -11.77
C GLU A 56 6.89 -11.62 -12.52
N ASP A 57 5.57 -11.46 -12.60
CA ASP A 57 4.95 -10.34 -13.29
C ASP A 57 5.20 -9.03 -12.52
N ALA A 58 5.04 -9.07 -11.19
CA ALA A 58 5.37 -7.93 -10.33
C ALA A 58 6.87 -7.61 -10.39
N MET A 59 7.76 -8.61 -10.42
CA MET A 59 9.19 -8.38 -10.58
C MET A 59 9.53 -7.70 -11.92
N GLN A 60 8.89 -8.11 -13.02
CA GLN A 60 9.05 -7.46 -14.33
C GLN A 60 8.50 -6.02 -14.33
N ALA A 61 7.34 -5.80 -13.72
CA ALA A 61 6.75 -4.48 -13.60
C ALA A 61 7.66 -3.53 -12.80
N VAL A 62 8.20 -3.99 -11.66
CA VAL A 62 9.15 -3.21 -10.84
C VAL A 62 10.44 -2.91 -11.62
N TRP A 63 10.96 -3.88 -12.39
CA TRP A 63 12.14 -3.65 -13.22
C TRP A 63 11.90 -2.58 -14.31
N LEU A 64 10.76 -2.67 -15.01
CA LEU A 64 10.36 -1.68 -16.01
C LEU A 64 10.20 -0.29 -15.39
N CYS A 65 9.56 -0.22 -14.21
CA CYS A 65 9.35 1.02 -13.49
C CYS A 65 10.69 1.67 -13.11
N LYS A 66 11.60 0.89 -12.49
CA LYS A 66 12.97 1.33 -12.16
C LYS A 66 13.72 1.85 -13.38
N ARG A 67 13.65 1.15 -14.52
CA ARG A 67 14.34 1.53 -15.75
C ARG A 67 13.83 2.86 -16.34
N ARG A 68 12.54 3.17 -16.18
CA ARG A 68 11.95 4.45 -16.63
C ARG A 68 12.26 5.61 -15.69
N VAL A 69 12.29 5.34 -14.39
CA VAL A 69 12.37 6.36 -13.34
C VAL A 69 13.81 6.74 -13.01
N MET A 70 14.75 5.79 -13.01
CA MET A 70 16.17 6.05 -12.69
C MET A 70 16.79 7.21 -13.50
N PRO A 71 16.62 7.30 -14.83
CA PRO A 71 17.15 8.44 -15.59
C PRO A 71 16.61 9.79 -15.13
N ILE A 72 15.36 9.86 -14.69
CA ILE A 72 14.72 11.10 -14.25
C ILE A 72 15.29 11.57 -12.91
N ILE A 73 15.60 10.62 -12.02
CA ILE A 73 16.15 10.87 -10.68
C ILE A 73 17.66 11.18 -10.74
N VAL A 74 18.40 10.50 -11.63
CA VAL A 74 19.87 10.57 -11.66
C VAL A 74 20.40 11.66 -12.59
N MET A 75 19.59 12.18 -13.53
CA MET A 75 20.01 13.27 -14.39
C MET A 75 20.18 14.56 -13.58
N PRO A 76 21.36 15.20 -13.58
CA PRO A 76 21.53 16.48 -12.93
C PRO A 76 20.64 17.51 -13.63
N ARG A 77 19.83 18.25 -12.86
CA ARG A 77 19.13 19.43 -13.38
C ARG A 77 20.19 20.39 -13.90
N VAL A 78 20.27 20.54 -15.23
CA VAL A 78 21.09 21.58 -15.85
C VAL A 78 20.43 22.91 -15.47
N ALA A 79 21.11 23.70 -14.64
CA ALA A 79 20.69 25.04 -14.24
C ALA A 79 20.93 26.06 -15.35
#